data_AF-A0A9E4FAE2-F1
#
_entry.id   AF-A0A9E4FAE2-F1
#
_cell.length_a   1.000
_cell.length_b   1.000
_cell.length_c   1.000
_cell.angle_alpha   90.00
_cell.angle_beta   90.00
_cell.angle_gamma   90.00
#
_symmetry.space_group_name_H-M   'P 1'
#
loop_
_entity.id
_entity.type
_entity.pdbx_description
1 polymer ?
#
loop_
_entity_poly.entity_id
_entity_poly.type
_entity_poly.pdbx_seq_one_letter_code
_entity_poly.pdbx_strand_id
1 'polypeptide(L)' 'MEAVAGFLTPVAIFALFTWRQRLDDSLCAEKYGEEKWAEYQARVKYRILPGVY' A
#
# COMPACT_ATOMS: atom_id res chain seq x y z
N MET A 1 25.40 -3.37 14.32
CA MET A 1 25.39 -3.37 12.84
C MET A 1 24.24 -4.26 12.34
N GLU A 2 24.27 -5.57 12.58
CA GLU A 2 23.22 -6.54 12.18
C GLU A 2 21.81 -6.18 12.68
N ALA A 3 21.65 -5.85 13.97
CA ALA A 3 20.35 -5.50 14.54
C ALA A 3 19.75 -4.20 13.97
N VAL A 4 20.61 -3.23 13.60
CA VAL A 4 20.19 -1.96 12.99
C VAL A 4 19.77 -2.20 11.55
N ALA A 5 20.53 -3.00 10.79
CA ALA A 5 20.15 -3.42 9.44
C ALA A 5 18.83 -4.20 9.46
N GLY A 6 18.69 -5.18 10.37
CA GLY A 6 17.48 -5.99 10.51
C GLY A 6 16.21 -5.21 10.84
N PHE A 7 16.32 -4.05 11.50
CA PHE A 7 15.17 -3.16 11.76
C PHE A 7 14.94 -2.14 10.64
N LEU A 8 16.00 -1.54 10.09
CA LEU A 8 15.86 -0.52 9.04
C LEU A 8 15.37 -1.11 7.71
N THR A 9 15.74 -2.35 7.38
CA THR A 9 15.28 -3.02 6.16
C THR A 9 13.76 -3.17 6.08
N PRO A 10 13.05 -3.76 7.05
CA PRO A 10 11.59 -3.87 6.99
C PRO A 10 10.89 -2.51 7.02
N VAL A 11 11.44 -1.52 7.74
CA VAL A 11 10.91 -0.15 7.74
C VAL A 11 11.04 0.50 6.35
N ALA A 12 12.21 0.39 5.72
CA ALA A 12 12.44 0.91 4.38
C ALA A 12 11.56 0.22 3.33
N ILE A 13 11.40 -1.11 3.44
CA ILE A 13 10.47 -1.89 2.62
C ILE A 13 9.04 -1.38 2.80
N PHE A 14 8.56 -1.27 4.04
CA PHE A 14 7.19 -0.82 4.29
C PHE A 14 6.93 0.59 3.76
N ALA A 15 7.89 1.50 3.94
CA ALA A 15 7.83 2.86 3.38
C ALA A 15 7.76 2.83 1.85
N LEU A 16 8.63 2.05 1.20
CA LEU A 16 8.66 1.88 -0.26
C LEU A 16 7.33 1.34 -0.80
N PHE A 17 6.80 0.29 -0.18
CA PHE A 17 5.55 -0.33 -0.62
C PHE A 17 4.34 0.55 -0.34
N THR A 18 4.34 1.35 0.73
CA THR A 18 3.29 2.35 0.99
C THR A 18 3.27 3.43 -0.09
N TRP A 19 4.44 3.96 -0.45
CA TRP A 19 4.54 4.93 -1.55
C TRP A 19 4.06 4.33 -2.87
N ARG A 20 4.54 3.12 -3.18
CA ARG A 20 4.16 2.42 -4.41
C ARG A 20 2.67 2.12 -4.46
N GLN A 21 2.06 1.70 -3.35
CA GLN A 21 0.63 1.41 -3.27
C GLN A 21 -0.22 2.65 -3.56
N ARG A 22 0.19 3.84 -3.11
CA ARG A 22 -0.54 5.09 -3.40
C ARG A 22 -0.51 5.46 -4.88
N LEU A 23 0.62 5.24 -5.55
CA LEU A 23 0.70 5.42 -7.00
C LEU A 23 -0.20 4.43 -7.73
N ASP A 24 -0.22 3.18 -7.25
CA ASP A 24 -1.06 2.13 -7.82
C ASP A 24 -2.55 2.45 -7.66
N ASP A 25 -2.98 2.99 -6.52
CA ASP A 25 -4.36 3.46 -6.30
C ASP A 25 -4.78 4.50 -7.36
N SER A 26 -3.91 5.46 -7.69
CA SER A 26 -4.20 6.46 -8.72
C SER A 26 -4.33 5.83 -10.12
N LEU A 27 -3.42 4.91 -10.47
CA LEU A 27 -3.47 4.21 -11.75
C LEU A 27 -4.69 3.31 -11.87
N CYS A 28 -5.11 2.66 -10.77
CA CYS A 28 -6.32 1.86 -10.74
C CYS A 28 -7.58 2.72 -10.85
N ALA A 29 -7.62 3.89 -10.20
CA ALA A 29 -8.72 4.84 -10.35
C ALA A 29 -8.84 5.32 -11.80
N GLU A 30 -7.72 5.64 -12.47
CA GLU A 30 -7.69 6.03 -13.88
C GLU A 30 -8.18 4.90 -14.79
N LYS A 31 -7.72 3.66 -14.55
CA LYS A 31 -8.03 2.50 -15.40
C LYS A 31 -9.47 1.99 -15.25
N TYR A 32 -9.96 1.90 -14.01
CA TYR A 32 -11.23 1.27 -13.69
C TYR A 32 -12.37 2.28 -13.49
N GLY A 33 -12.05 3.57 -13.42
CA GLY A 33 -12.95 4.64 -13.04
C GLY A 33 -13.01 4.83 -11.53
N GLU A 34 -13.04 6.10 -11.10
CA GLU A 34 -13.01 6.49 -9.68
C GLU A 34 -14.11 5.82 -8.86
N GLU A 35 -15.35 5.78 -9.39
CA GLU A 35 -16.49 5.18 -8.70
C GLU A 35 -16.31 3.69 -8.44
N LYS A 36 -15.84 2.94 -9.44
CA LYS A 36 -15.63 1.49 -9.32
C LYS A 36 -14.44 1.17 -8.43
N TRP A 37 -13.39 1.99 -8.50
CA TRP A 37 -12.25 1.84 -7.62
C TRP A 37 -12.60 2.14 -6.16
N ALA A 38 -13.39 3.19 -5.91
CA ALA A 38 -13.90 3.50 -4.58
C ALA A 38 -14.79 2.37 -4.01
N GLU A 39 -15.65 1.77 -4.84
CA GLU A 39 -16.45 0.60 -4.45
C GLU A 39 -15.56 -0.58 -4.00
N TYR A 40 -14.51 -0.87 -4.75
CA TYR A 40 -13.53 -1.90 -4.40
C TYR A 40 -12.81 -1.57 -3.10
N GLN A 41 -12.31 -0.34 -2.95
CA GLN A 41 -11.59 0.13 -1.78
C GLN A 41 -12.43 0.10 -0.50
N ALA A 42 -13.75 0.27 -0.61
CA ALA A 42 -14.68 0.14 0.52
C ALA A 42 -14.84 -1.32 1.00
N ARG A 43 -14.76 -2.28 0.07
CA ARG A 43 -14.83 -3.73 0.36
C ARG A 43 -13.51 -4.25 0.89
N VAL A 44 -12.39 -3.86 0.26
CA VAL A 44 -11.03 -4.28 0.62
C VAL A 44 -10.35 -3.14 1.38
N LYS A 45 -10.60 -3.06 2.68
CA LYS A 45 -10.13 -1.95 3.53
C LYS A 45 -8.62 -1.91 3.73
N TYR A 46 -7.97 -3.08 3.75
CA TYR A 46 -6.53 -3.17 3.98
C TYR A 46 -5.77 -3.20 2.65
N ARG A 47 -4.72 -2.39 2.54
CA ARG A 47 -3.92 -2.16 1.34
C ARG A 47 -2.71 -3.06 1.26
N ILE A 48 -2.06 -3.34 2.39
CA ILE A 48 -0.82 -4.13 2.43
C ILE A 48 -0.91 -5.21 3.50
N LEU A 49 -1.27 -4.86 4.73
CA LEU A 49 -1.28 -5.74 5.90
C LEU A 49 -2.69 -5.78 6.51
N PRO A 50 -3.42 -6.90 6.36
CA PRO A 50 -4.73 -7.06 6.96
C PRO A 50 -4.72 -6.81 8.47
N GLY A 51 -5.63 -5.97 8.96
CA GLY A 51 -5.72 -5.57 10.36
C GLY A 51 -4.83 -4.40 10.76
N VAL A 52 -3.96 -3.90 9.86
CA VAL A 52 -3.04 -2.79 10.14
C VAL A 52 -3.18 -1.66 9.12
N TYR A 53 -2.94 -1.96 7.84
CA TYR A 53 -2.94 -0.99 6.73
C TYR A 53 -3.47 -1.63 5.46
#